data_AF-A0A5A4N1G1-F1
#
_entry.id   AF-A0A5A4N1G1-F1
#
_cell.length_a   1.000
_cell.length_b   1.000
_cell.length_c   1.000
_cell.angle_alpha   90.00
_cell.angle_beta   90.00
_cell.angle_gamma   90.00
#
_symmetry.space_group_name_H-M   'P 1'
#
loop_
_entity.id
_entity.type
_entity.pdbx_description
1 polymer ?
#
loop_
_entity_poly.entity_id
_entity_poly.type
_entity_poly.pdbx_seq_one_letter_code
_entity_poly.pdbx_strand_id
1 'polypeptide(L)' 'MFIFMFIYNIIEMLNSKRKTIIIIKSNNNEWKNNLPILSHTNKELMFMFNK' A
#
# COMPACT_ATOMS: atom_id res chain seq x y z
N MET A 1 8.87 -19.73 -26.41
CA MET A 1 9.02 -19.88 -24.95
C MET A 1 9.58 -18.62 -24.27
N PHE A 2 10.66 -18.03 -24.81
CA PHE A 2 11.31 -16.85 -24.23
C PHE A 2 10.38 -15.64 -24.02
N ILE A 3 9.55 -15.33 -25.01
CA ILE A 3 8.60 -14.20 -24.94
C ILE A 3 7.61 -14.36 -23.78
N PHE A 4 7.12 -15.58 -23.53
CA PHE A 4 6.21 -15.84 -22.42
C PHE A 4 6.90 -15.65 -21.06
N MET A 5 8.13 -16.16 -20.90
CA MET A 5 8.90 -15.95 -19.67
C MET A 5 9.17 -14.45 -19.41
N PHE A 6 9.44 -13.68 -20.47
CA PHE A 6 9.64 -12.24 -20.36
C PHE A 6 8.36 -11.50 -19.92
N ILE A 7 7.20 -11.89 -20.47
CA ILE A 7 5.90 -11.32 -20.07
C ILE A 7 5.59 -11.65 -18.59
N TYR A 8 5.84 -12.88 -18.14
CA TYR A 8 5.62 -13.26 -16.74
C TYR A 8 6.51 -12.47 -15.77
N ASN A 9 7.78 -12.23 -16.11
CA ASN A 9 8.68 -11.41 -15.30
C ASN A 9 8.20 -9.95 -15.17
N ILE A 10 7.63 -9.38 -16.23
CA ILE A 10 7.04 -8.03 -16.18
C ILE A 10 5.83 -8.00 -15.25
N ILE A 11 4.95 -9.01 -15.35
CA ILE A 11 3.75 -9.12 -14.50
C ILE A 11 4.13 -9.27 -13.03
N GLU A 12 5.15 -10.08 -12.72
CA GLU A 12 5.66 -10.26 -11.37
C GLU A 12 6.20 -8.95 -10.79
N MET A 13 7.00 -8.22 -11.56
CA MET A 13 7.53 -6.92 -11.16
C MET A 13 6.42 -5.90 -10.88
N LEU A 14 5.37 -5.86 -11.71
CA LEU A 14 4.22 -4.98 -11.51
C LEU A 14 3.47 -5.33 -10.22
N ASN A 15 3.26 -6.62 -9.94
CA ASN A 15 2.56 -7.08 -8.74
C ASN A 15 3.35 -6.78 -7.45
N SER A 16 4.67 -6.93 -7.47
CA SER A 16 5.54 -6.57 -6.34
C SER A 16 5.44 -5.08 -6.01
N LYS A 17 5.55 -4.21 -7.02
CA LYS A 17 5.45 -2.74 -6.85
C LYS A 17 4.07 -2.30 -6.33
N ARG A 18 2.98 -2.93 -6.80
CA ARG A 18 1.62 -2.64 -6.30
C ARG A 18 1.47 -2.94 -4.81
N LYS A 19 2.05 -4.06 -4.33
CA LYS A 19 2.04 -4.41 -2.90
C LYS A 19 2.77 -3.37 -2.06
N THR A 20 3.96 -2.91 -2.49
CA THR A 20 4.72 -1.88 -1.77
C THR A 20 3.95 -0.56 -1.67
N ILE A 21 3.29 -0.13 -2.75
CA ILE A 21 2.49 1.11 -2.75
C ILE A 21 1.29 1.01 -1.79
N ILE A 22 0.62 -0.15 -1.73
CA ILE A 22 -0.49 -0.37 -0.79
C ILE A 22 0.00 -0.27 0.66
N ILE A 23 1.14 -0.89 0.98
CA ILE A 23 1.74 -0.85 2.32
C ILE A 23 2.13 0.59 2.69
N ILE A 24 2.75 1.35 1.78
CA ILE A 24 3.13 2.75 2.05
C ILE A 24 1.90 3.62 2.30
N LYS A 25 0.84 3.46 1.48
CA LYS A 25 -0.40 4.24 1.63
C LYS A 25 -1.20 3.87 2.87
N SER A 26 -1.16 2.61 3.32
CA SER A 26 -1.83 2.20 4.56
C SER A 26 -1.04 2.56 5.82
N ASN A 27 0.29 2.63 5.73
CA ASN A 27 1.16 3.02 6.84
C ASN A 27 1.21 4.55 7.05
N ASN A 28 0.91 5.35 6.02
CA ASN A 28 0.76 6.80 6.19
C ASN A 28 -0.72 7.16 6.48
N ASN A 29 -0.97 7.63 7.70
CA ASN A 29 -2.30 7.98 8.18
C ASN A 29 -2.98 9.08 7.32
N GLU A 30 -2.19 9.93 6.68
CA GLU A 30 -2.68 10.99 5.79
C GLU A 30 -3.38 10.41 4.54
N TRP A 31 -2.83 9.34 3.96
CA TRP A 31 -3.43 8.69 2.78
C TRP A 31 -4.60 7.79 3.15
N LYS A 32 -4.62 7.25 4.37
CA LYS A 32 -5.74 6.47 4.90
C LYS A 32 -6.99 7.34 5.14
N ASN A 33 -6.78 8.61 5.46
CA ASN A 33 -7.86 9.58 5.71
C ASN A 33 -8.35 10.31 4.45
N ASN A 34 -7.78 10.04 3.27
CA ASN A 34 -8.18 10.64 2.00
C ASN A 34 -9.46 10.01 1.38
N LEU A 35 -10.10 9.08 2.08
CA LEU A 35 -11.42 8.56 1.72
C LEU A 35 -12.44 9.05 2.75
N PRO A 36 -13.69 9.35 2.36
CA PRO A 36 -14.70 9.81 3.29
C PRO A 36 -14.93 8.77 4.39
N ILE A 37 -14.54 9.10 5.62
CA ILE A 37 -14.75 8.22 6.78
C ILE A 37 -16.16 8.47 7.33
N LEU A 38 -16.98 7.41 7.38
CA LEU A 38 -18.39 7.47 7.81
C LEU A 38 -18.58 7.63 9.34
N SER A 39 -17.53 7.56 10.15
CA SER A 39 -17.62 7.77 11.61
C SER A 39 -16.30 8.27 12.22
N HIS A 40 -16.41 9.29 13.09
CA HIS A 40 -15.37 9.89 13.96
C HIS A 40 -13.94 9.31 13.83
N THR A 41 -13.04 10.01 13.14
CA THR A 41 -11.62 9.65 13.07
C THR A 41 -10.83 10.09 14.31
N ASN A 42 -9.87 9.24 14.70
CA ASN A 42 -8.88 9.41 15.79
C ASN A 42 -9.44 9.71 17.19
N LYS A 43 -9.84 8.66 17.93
CA LYS A 43 -9.94 8.71 19.41
C LYS A 43 -8.65 8.37 20.14
N GLU A 44 -7.63 7.86 19.43
CA GLU A 44 -6.30 7.59 19.98
C GLU A 44 -5.22 8.05 19.00
N LEU A 45 -4.12 8.59 19.54
CA LEU A 45 -2.89 8.77 18.78
C LEU A 45 -2.44 7.38 18.36
N MET A 46 -2.48 7.08 17.06
CA MET A 46 -1.87 5.88 16.52
C MET A 46 -0.38 5.97 16.83
N PHE A 47 0.01 5.38 17.97
CA PHE A 47 1.37 5.46 18.48
C PHE A 47 2.31 5.01 17.37
N MET A 48 3.03 5.96 16.78
CA MET A 48 4.30 5.68 16.14
C MET A 48 5.25 5.30 17.26
N PHE A 49 5.18 4.05 17.71
CA PHE A 49 6.30 3.45 18.41
C PHE A 49 7.40 3.21 17.37
N ASN A 50 8.16 4.27 17.08
CA ASN A 50 9.52 4.09 16.63
C ASN A 50 10.34 3.70 17.86
N LYS A 51 10.59 2.40 18.01
CA LYS A 51 11.87 1.93 18.53
C LYS A 51 12.68 1.42 17.36
#